data_AF-A0A966DPG1-F1
#
_entry.id   AF-A0A966DPG1-F1
#
_cell.length_a   1.000
_cell.length_b   1.000
_cell.length_c   1.000
_cell.angle_alpha   90.00
_cell.angle_beta   90.00
_cell.angle_gamma   90.00
#
_symmetry.space_group_name_H-M   'P 1'
#
loop_
_entity.id
_entity.type
_entity.pdbx_description
1 polymer ?
#
loop_
_entity_poly.entity_id
_entity_poly.type
_entity_poly.pdbx_seq_one_letter_code
_entity_poly.pdbx_strand_id
1 'polypeptide(L)'
;MATGKGENLTPVTLPALQKMTVLIVKPALHIATAMAYQRVSPDPSPPALAAVIDEDVSLWKTNLVNDFEPALVPLFPEIDKIKKQLYALGAIYASLSGSGAAVYGLFVGPVADFGDIFKDCFLWQGGLLSI
;
A
#
# COMPACT_ATOMS: atom_id res chain seq x y z
N MET A 1 14.93 2.78 1.06
CA MET A 1 14.30 4.11 0.94
C MET A 1 14.63 4.70 -0.42
N ALA A 2 13.68 5.41 -1.02
CA ALA A 2 13.87 6.12 -2.28
C ALA A 2 13.59 7.63 -2.08
N THR A 3 14.36 8.50 -2.72
CA THR A 3 14.17 9.97 -2.71
C THR A 3 14.23 10.56 -4.12
N GLY A 4 14.02 11.87 -4.27
CA GLY A 4 13.90 12.52 -5.58
C GLY A 4 12.56 12.18 -6.23
N LYS A 5 12.58 11.69 -7.46
CA LYS A 5 11.44 11.09 -8.18
C LYS A 5 11.37 9.56 -7.98
N GLY A 6 12.12 9.02 -7.03
CA GLY A 6 12.20 7.58 -6.74
C GLY A 6 13.44 6.88 -7.30
N GLU A 7 14.36 7.63 -7.90
CA GLU A 7 15.59 7.13 -8.53
C GLU A 7 16.78 7.04 -7.57
N ASN A 8 16.77 7.84 -6.49
CA ASN A 8 17.87 7.87 -5.52
C ASN A 8 17.59 6.85 -4.42
N LEU A 9 18.28 5.71 -4.47
CA LEU A 9 18.03 4.57 -3.59
C LEU A 9 19.06 4.50 -2.47
N THR A 10 18.58 4.34 -1.24
CA THR A 10 19.40 3.99 -0.08
C THR A 10 18.84 2.71 0.53
N PRO A 11 19.67 1.66 0.74
CA PRO A 11 19.22 0.45 1.42
C PRO A 11 18.63 0.75 2.79
N VAL A 12 17.57 0.04 3.15
CA VAL A 12 16.99 0.07 4.50
C VAL A 12 16.67 -1.36 4.92
N THR A 13 16.87 -1.64 6.20
CA THR A 13 16.46 -2.91 6.79
C THR A 13 15.11 -2.71 7.45
N LEU A 14 14.17 -3.64 7.21
CA LEU A 14 12.82 -3.59 7.79
C LEU A 14 12.54 -4.90 8.55
N PRO A 15 13.13 -5.08 9.75
CA PRO A 15 12.96 -6.31 10.51
C PRO A 15 11.49 -6.60 10.86
N ALA A 16 10.70 -5.54 11.08
CA ALA A 16 9.28 -5.65 11.39
C ALA A 16 8.44 -6.31 10.29
N LEU A 17 8.92 -6.30 9.04
CA LEU A 17 8.24 -6.96 7.91
C LEU A 17 8.62 -8.43 7.77
N GLN A 18 9.61 -8.92 8.49
CA GLN A 18 10.01 -10.32 8.41
C GLN A 18 8.86 -11.23 8.82
N LYS A 19 8.63 -12.30 8.04
CA LYS A 19 7.56 -13.28 8.25
C LYS A 19 6.14 -12.72 8.11
N MET A 20 5.98 -11.47 7.68
CA MET A 20 4.68 -10.97 7.26
C MET A 20 4.31 -11.53 5.88
N THR A 21 3.02 -11.56 5.61
CA THR A 21 2.47 -11.88 4.30
C THR A 21 1.95 -10.61 3.66
N VAL A 22 2.23 -10.43 2.37
CA VAL A 22 1.61 -9.39 1.55
C VAL A 22 0.55 -10.02 0.66
N LEU A 23 -0.65 -9.43 0.63
CA LEU A 23 -1.69 -9.71 -0.35
C LEU A 23 -1.83 -8.50 -1.27
N ILE A 24 -1.65 -8.70 -2.56
CA ILE A 24 -1.82 -7.70 -3.62
C ILE A 24 -3.15 -7.96 -4.30
N VAL A 25 -3.98 -6.92 -4.35
CA VAL A 25 -5.26 -6.89 -5.06
C VAL A 25 -5.18 -5.80 -6.11
N LYS A 26 -5.26 -6.18 -7.38
CA LYS A 26 -5.25 -5.24 -8.50
C LYS A 26 -6.57 -5.34 -9.27
N PRO A 27 -7.45 -4.33 -9.19
CA PRO A 27 -8.67 -4.32 -9.97
C PRO A 27 -8.37 -4.19 -11.48
N ALA A 28 -9.36 -4.49 -12.32
CA ALA A 28 -9.34 -4.25 -13.76
C ALA A 28 -9.47 -2.73 -14.10
N LEU A 29 -8.72 -1.90 -13.37
CA LEU A 29 -8.70 -0.46 -13.45
C LEU A 29 -7.32 0.01 -13.92
N HIS A 30 -7.32 0.94 -14.87
CA HIS A 30 -6.11 1.62 -15.32
C HIS A 30 -6.15 3.09 -14.92
N ILE A 31 -5.17 3.51 -14.13
CA ILE A 31 -4.99 4.91 -13.72
C ILE A 31 -3.78 5.44 -14.47
N ALA A 32 -3.99 6.45 -15.33
CA ALA A 32 -2.88 7.08 -16.02
C ALA A 32 -1.98 7.80 -15.01
N THR A 33 -0.70 7.42 -14.94
CA THR A 33 0.27 7.99 -14.00
C THR A 33 0.33 9.52 -14.10
N ALA A 34 0.39 10.08 -15.31
CA ALA A 34 0.37 11.53 -15.52
C ALA A 34 -0.86 12.21 -14.92
N MET A 35 -2.04 11.57 -15.00
CA MET A 35 -3.28 12.08 -14.44
C MET A 35 -3.24 12.08 -12.90
N ALA A 36 -2.69 11.04 -12.30
CA ALA A 36 -2.50 10.95 -10.85
C ALA A 36 -1.54 12.05 -10.34
N TYR A 37 -0.40 12.25 -11.02
CA TYR A 37 0.56 13.30 -10.66
C TYR A 37 0.01 14.72 -10.86
N GLN A 38 -0.92 14.94 -11.80
CA GLN A 38 -1.57 16.24 -11.95
C GLN A 38 -2.55 16.58 -10.82
N ARG A 39 -2.98 15.58 -10.03
CA ARG A 39 -4.00 15.73 -8.98
C ARG A 39 -3.48 15.56 -7.57
N VAL A 40 -2.39 14.83 -7.39
CA VAL A 40 -1.77 14.66 -6.07
C VAL A 40 -1.34 16.01 -5.52
N SER A 41 -1.66 16.25 -4.26
CA SER A 41 -1.11 17.35 -3.47
C SER A 41 -0.28 16.71 -2.35
N PRO A 42 1.05 16.60 -2.53
CA PRO A 42 1.90 16.03 -1.50
C PRO A 42 1.76 16.78 -0.18
N ASP A 43 1.88 16.07 0.93
CA ASP A 43 1.98 16.72 2.24
C ASP A 43 3.20 17.67 2.23
N PRO A 44 3.03 18.98 2.52
CA PRO A 44 4.15 19.91 2.58
C PRO A 44 5.09 19.67 3.78
N SER A 45 4.66 18.90 4.77
CA SER A 45 5.42 18.59 5.99
C SER A 45 5.21 17.14 6.43
N PRO A 46 5.55 16.15 5.58
CA PRO A 46 5.33 14.76 5.91
C PRO A 46 6.24 14.36 7.09
N PRO A 47 5.83 13.38 7.91
CA PRO A 47 6.71 12.80 8.89
C PRO A 47 7.96 12.24 8.19
N ALA A 48 9.09 12.26 8.91
CA ALA A 48 10.33 11.73 8.36
C ALA A 48 10.17 10.23 8.08
N LEU A 49 10.17 9.82 6.81
CA LEU A 49 9.92 8.44 6.40
C LEU A 49 10.82 7.43 7.15
N ALA A 50 12.08 7.80 7.38
CA ALA A 50 13.03 6.97 8.12
C ALA A 50 12.59 6.70 9.57
N ALA A 51 11.92 7.65 10.23
CA ALA A 51 11.36 7.43 11.57
C ALA A 51 10.11 6.56 11.49
N VAL A 52 9.21 6.83 10.52
CA VAL A 52 7.95 6.10 10.34
C VAL A 52 8.19 4.60 10.10
N ILE A 53 9.16 4.25 9.26
CA ILE A 53 9.44 2.83 8.95
C ILE A 53 10.13 2.07 10.09
N ASP A 54 10.61 2.77 11.12
CA ASP A 54 11.19 2.20 12.34
C ASP A 54 10.13 1.98 13.44
N GLU A 55 8.93 2.55 13.26
CA GLU A 55 7.78 2.31 14.13
C GLU A 55 7.16 0.93 13.93
N ASP A 56 6.31 0.52 14.87
CA ASP A 56 5.44 -0.65 14.71
C ASP A 56 4.57 -0.50 13.45
N VAL A 57 4.47 -1.57 12.65
CA VAL A 57 3.71 -1.58 11.38
C VAL A 57 2.24 -1.19 11.59
N SER A 58 1.67 -1.40 12.77
CA SER A 58 0.31 -0.95 13.10
C SER A 58 0.14 0.58 13.08
N LEU A 59 1.22 1.33 13.36
CA LEU A 59 1.24 2.80 13.32
C LEU A 59 1.37 3.35 11.88
N TRP A 60 1.78 2.51 10.93
CA TRP A 60 1.91 2.94 9.52
C TRP A 60 0.59 3.36 8.91
N LYS A 61 -0.55 2.84 9.41
CA LYS A 61 -1.88 3.25 8.95
C LYS A 61 -2.13 4.76 9.11
N THR A 62 -1.49 5.40 10.09
CA THR A 62 -1.61 6.85 10.32
C THR A 62 -0.43 7.63 9.76
N ASN A 63 0.77 7.06 9.83
CA ASN A 63 2.00 7.81 9.60
C ASN A 63 2.65 7.53 8.23
N LEU A 64 2.33 6.40 7.59
CA LEU A 64 2.83 6.00 6.28
C LEU A 64 1.69 6.05 5.27
N VAL A 65 1.24 7.26 4.93
CA VAL A 65 0.13 7.46 4.00
C VAL A 65 0.63 7.60 2.56
N ASN A 66 -0.24 7.24 1.62
CA ASN A 66 0.00 7.48 0.20
C ASN A 66 -0.79 8.71 -0.24
N ASP A 67 -0.09 9.80 -0.55
CA ASP A 67 -0.68 11.10 -0.91
C ASP A 67 -1.55 11.06 -2.18
N PHE A 68 -1.44 10.01 -3.01
CA PHE A 68 -2.34 9.83 -4.14
C PHE A 68 -3.76 9.45 -3.70
N GLU A 69 -3.94 8.77 -2.57
CA GLU A 69 -5.24 8.24 -2.16
C GLU A 69 -6.32 9.33 -2.01
N PRO A 70 -6.10 10.46 -1.30
CA PRO A 70 -7.09 11.52 -1.19
C PRO A 70 -7.57 12.07 -2.55
N ALA A 71 -6.69 12.13 -3.55
CA ALA A 71 -6.99 12.62 -4.88
C ALA A 71 -7.65 11.57 -5.78
N LEU A 72 -7.29 10.29 -5.62
CA LEU A 72 -7.74 9.21 -6.48
C LEU A 72 -9.01 8.51 -5.98
N VAL A 73 -9.20 8.36 -4.67
CA VAL A 73 -10.39 7.67 -4.11
C VAL A 73 -11.72 8.28 -4.55
N PRO A 74 -11.90 9.62 -4.63
CA PRO A 74 -13.14 10.21 -5.14
C PRO A 74 -13.43 9.86 -6.61
N LEU A 75 -12.40 9.61 -7.42
CA LEU A 75 -12.52 9.25 -8.83
C LEU A 75 -12.63 7.74 -9.03
N PHE A 76 -11.99 6.97 -8.15
CA PHE A 76 -11.91 5.52 -8.19
C PHE A 76 -12.23 4.93 -6.81
N PRO A 77 -13.52 4.90 -6.41
CA PRO A 77 -13.94 4.41 -5.10
C PRO A 77 -13.57 2.95 -4.83
N GLU A 78 -13.28 2.18 -5.88
CA GLU A 78 -12.79 0.80 -5.79
C GLU A 78 -11.49 0.68 -4.99
N ILE A 79 -10.61 1.69 -5.03
CA ILE A 79 -9.37 1.72 -4.24
C ILE A 79 -9.69 1.63 -2.74
N ASP A 80 -10.58 2.50 -2.26
CA ASP A 80 -10.98 2.54 -0.85
C ASP A 80 -11.79 1.30 -0.46
N LYS A 81 -12.64 0.78 -1.36
CA LYS A 81 -13.36 -0.47 -1.14
C LYS A 81 -12.39 -1.64 -0.91
N ILE A 82 -11.39 -1.80 -1.78
CA ILE A 82 -10.39 -2.86 -1.65
C ILE A 82 -9.58 -2.68 -0.36
N LYS A 83 -9.10 -1.46 -0.09
CA LYS A 83 -8.35 -1.15 1.13
C LYS A 83 -9.14 -1.50 2.40
N LYS A 84 -10.44 -1.17 2.46
CA LYS A 84 -11.33 -1.55 3.57
C LYS A 84 -11.54 -3.05 3.68
N GLN A 85 -11.69 -3.76 2.56
CA GLN A 85 -11.80 -5.22 2.56
C GLN A 85 -10.51 -5.90 3.05
N LEU A 86 -9.34 -5.38 2.68
CA LEU A 86 -8.05 -5.87 3.22
C LEU A 86 -7.98 -5.69 4.74
N TYR A 87 -8.39 -4.54 5.27
CA TYR A 87 -8.48 -4.35 6.72
C TYR A 87 -9.51 -5.26 7.39
N ALA A 88 -10.67 -5.51 6.75
CA ALA A 88 -11.67 -6.45 7.27
C ALA A 88 -11.17 -7.89 7.31
N LEU A 89 -10.23 -8.25 6.42
CA LEU A 89 -9.51 -9.52 6.41
C LEU A 89 -8.39 -9.61 7.45
N GLY A 90 -8.14 -8.55 8.22
CA GLY A 90 -7.12 -8.53 9.27
C GLY A 90 -5.76 -7.99 8.84
N ALA A 91 -5.69 -7.20 7.75
CA ALA A 91 -4.46 -6.49 7.43
C ALA A 91 -4.08 -5.54 8.58
N ILE A 92 -2.81 -5.57 9.00
CA ILE A 92 -2.26 -4.60 9.95
C ILE A 92 -2.10 -3.24 9.27
N TYR A 93 -1.71 -3.26 8.01
CA TYR A 93 -1.54 -2.09 7.18
C TYR A 93 -1.98 -2.39 5.75
N ALA A 94 -2.66 -1.45 5.10
CA ALA A 94 -3.03 -1.55 3.71
C ALA A 94 -2.92 -0.18 3.02
N SER A 95 -2.49 -0.17 1.77
CA SER A 95 -2.24 1.09 1.04
C SER A 95 -2.26 0.87 -0.47
N LEU A 96 -2.56 1.94 -1.20
CA LEU A 96 -2.33 1.99 -2.64
C LEU A 96 -0.83 1.87 -2.94
N SER A 97 -0.47 1.09 -3.96
CA SER A 97 0.90 1.00 -4.46
C SER A 97 1.17 2.11 -5.48
N GLY A 98 1.96 3.11 -5.08
CA GLY A 98 2.30 4.26 -5.94
C GLY A 98 1.06 5.02 -6.40
N SER A 99 0.98 5.30 -7.71
CA SER A 99 -0.20 5.94 -8.33
C SER A 99 -1.33 4.96 -8.68
N GLY A 100 -1.20 3.69 -8.32
CA GLY A 100 -2.24 2.66 -8.47
C GLY A 100 -2.18 1.86 -9.78
N ALA A 101 -3.19 1.02 -10.06
CA ALA A 101 -4.39 0.77 -9.27
C ALA A 101 -4.25 -0.34 -8.21
N ALA A 102 -3.07 -0.97 -8.09
CA ALA A 102 -2.87 -2.06 -7.13
C ALA A 102 -2.92 -1.55 -5.69
N VAL A 103 -3.66 -2.26 -4.84
CA VAL A 103 -3.70 -2.04 -3.39
C VAL A 103 -3.09 -3.29 -2.73
N TYR A 104 -2.31 -3.09 -1.68
CA TYR A 104 -1.73 -4.20 -0.93
C TYR A 104 -2.10 -4.13 0.55
N GLY A 105 -2.14 -5.29 1.19
CA GLY A 105 -2.27 -5.42 2.64
C GLY A 105 -1.12 -6.25 3.22
N LEU A 106 -0.69 -5.91 4.43
CA LEU A 106 0.30 -6.64 5.22
C LEU A 106 -0.40 -7.39 6.36
N PHE A 107 -0.08 -8.67 6.52
CA PHE A 107 -0.74 -9.58 7.46
C PHE A 107 0.29 -10.35 8.28
N VAL A 108 -0.06 -10.67 9.53
CA VAL A 108 0.66 -11.65 10.33
C VAL A 108 0.15 -13.04 9.95
N GLY A 109 0.94 -13.76 9.17
CA GLY A 109 0.58 -15.08 8.64
C GLY A 109 -0.19 -15.04 7.32
N PRO A 110 -0.46 -16.22 6.72
CA PRO A 110 -1.14 -16.35 5.44
C PRO A 110 -2.61 -15.93 5.54
N VAL A 111 -3.13 -15.27 4.49
CA VAL A 111 -4.55 -14.96 4.34
C VAL A 111 -5.23 -16.12 3.61
N ALA A 112 -6.43 -16.48 4.04
CA ALA A 112 -7.28 -17.48 3.40
C ALA A 112 -8.58 -16.83 2.89
N ASP A 113 -9.31 -17.55 2.03
CA ASP A 113 -10.70 -17.24 1.65
C ASP A 113 -10.96 -15.83 1.07
N PHE A 114 -9.94 -15.22 0.45
CA PHE A 114 -10.05 -13.88 -0.16
C PHE A 114 -10.48 -13.88 -1.63
N GLY A 115 -10.51 -15.05 -2.29
CA GLY A 115 -10.81 -15.17 -3.72
C GLY A 115 -12.18 -14.60 -4.10
N ASP A 116 -13.23 -15.00 -3.38
CA ASP A 116 -14.60 -14.55 -3.66
C ASP A 116 -14.82 -13.06 -3.35
N ILE A 117 -14.08 -12.52 -2.38
CA ILE A 117 -14.14 -11.12 -1.96
C ILE A 117 -13.66 -10.19 -3.08
N PHE A 118 -12.67 -10.65 -3.85
CA PHE A 118 -11.99 -9.90 -4.90
C PHE A 118 -12.07 -10.60 -6.26
N LYS A 119 -13.18 -11.29 -6.54
CA LYS A 119 -13.34 -12.19 -7.71
C LYS A 119 -13.03 -11.57 -9.08
N ASP A 120 -13.17 -10.24 -9.21
CA ASP A 120 -12.95 -9.50 -10.46
C ASP A 120 -11.56 -8.81 -10.50
N CYS A 121 -10.68 -9.13 -9.55
CA CYS A 121 -9.34 -8.57 -9.42
C CYS A 121 -8.26 -9.62 -9.76
N PHE A 122 -7.10 -9.13 -10.19
CA PHE A 122 -5.87 -9.89 -10.10
C PHE A 122 -5.45 -10.01 -8.63
N LEU A 123 -5.04 -11.21 -8.23
CA LEU A 123 -4.67 -11.56 -6.86
C LEU A 123 -3.30 -12.21 -6.80
N TRP A 124 -2.49 -11.78 -5.84
CA TRP A 124 -1.22 -12.43 -5.52
C TRP A 124 -0.92 -12.33 -4.03
N GLN A 125 -0.49 -13.43 -3.43
CA GLN A 125 -0.01 -13.47 -2.04
C GLN A 125 1.41 -14.00 -1.99
N GLY A 126 2.25 -13.41 -1.11
CA GLY A 126 3.60 -13.91 -0.85
C GLY A 126 4.12 -13.54 0.53
N GLY A 127 5.05 -14.35 1.04
CA GLY A 127 5.76 -14.06 2.29
C GLY A 127 6.91 -13.07 2.07
N LEU A 128 7.08 -12.14 3.00
CA LEU A 128 8.22 -11.23 3.04
C LEU A 128 9.38 -11.93 3.78
N LEU A 129 10.39 -12.32 3.00
CA LEU A 129 11.62 -12.95 3.49
C LEU A 129 12.67 -11.90 3.84
N SER A 130 13.50 -12.20 4.83
CA SER A 130 14.73 -11.44 5.11
C SER A 130 15.70 -11.62 3.94
N ILE A 131 16.15 -10.52 3.34
CA ILE A 131 17.29 -10.48 2.40
C ILE A 131 18.52 -9.98 3.14
#